data_AF-A0A924ZCT5-F1
#
_entry.id   AF-A0A924ZCT5-F1
#
_cell.length_a   1.000
_cell.length_b   1.000
_cell.length_c   1.000
_cell.angle_alpha   90.00
_cell.angle_beta   90.00
_cell.angle_gamma   90.00
#
_symmetry.space_group_name_H-M   'P 1'
#
loop_
_entity.id
_entity.type
_entity.pdbx_description
1 polymer ?
#
loop_
_entity_poly.entity_id
_entity_poly.type
_entity_poly.pdbx_seq_one_letter_code
_entity_poly.pdbx_strand_id
1 'polypeptide(L)'
;MTKLTAKERGALPATQFAFPAERKEPLENASHVRNAIARFDQVQGVSDAERDAAWRRIQSAAKRHGVEVHESSWRELGAGHAARKHKAAT
;
A
#
# COMPACT_ATOMS: atom_id res chain seq x y z
N MET A 1 -2.54 -13.10 -4.89
CA MET A 1 -2.36 -11.73 -5.39
C MET A 1 -2.56 -11.71 -6.90
N THR A 2 -3.29 -10.73 -7.44
CA THR A 2 -3.34 -10.49 -8.89
C THR A 2 -1.94 -10.06 -9.35
N LYS A 3 -1.28 -10.88 -10.16
CA LYS A 3 0.10 -10.65 -10.58
C LYS A 3 0.09 -9.96 -11.95
N LEU A 4 0.64 -8.75 -12.00
CA LEU A 4 1.00 -8.12 -13.27
C LEU A 4 2.21 -8.83 -13.86
N THR A 5 2.20 -9.04 -15.18
CA THR A 5 3.40 -9.34 -15.95
C THR A 5 4.36 -8.14 -15.92
N ALA A 6 5.64 -8.37 -16.26
CA ALA A 6 6.61 -7.28 -16.35
C ALA A 6 6.20 -6.22 -17.40
N LYS A 7 5.60 -6.66 -18.52
CA LYS A 7 5.11 -5.78 -19.58
C LYS A 7 3.96 -4.90 -19.10
N GLU A 8 2.93 -5.49 -18.47
CA GLU A 8 1.81 -4.74 -17.93
C GLU A 8 2.28 -3.75 -16.87
N ARG A 9 3.14 -4.20 -15.94
CA ARG A 9 3.72 -3.33 -14.92
C ARG A 9 4.54 -2.20 -15.51
N GLY A 10 5.26 -2.43 -16.61
CA GLY A 10 6.04 -1.40 -17.31
C GLY A 10 5.17 -0.35 -17.99
N ALA A 11 3.99 -0.75 -18.50
CA ALA A 11 3.05 0.15 -19.16
C ALA A 11 2.25 1.03 -18.19
N LEU A 12 2.20 0.70 -16.89
CA LEU A 12 1.50 1.51 -15.90
C LEU A 12 2.16 2.89 -15.73
N PRO A 13 1.37 3.98 -15.74
CA PRO A 13 1.89 5.31 -15.44
C PRO A 13 2.32 5.39 -13.96
N ALA A 14 3.26 6.28 -13.66
CA ALA A 14 3.81 6.43 -12.31
C ALA A 14 2.72 6.75 -11.24
N THR A 15 1.61 7.36 -11.65
CA THR A 15 0.44 7.67 -10.81
C THR A 15 -0.35 6.43 -10.38
N GLN A 16 -0.06 5.25 -10.93
CA GLN A 16 -0.65 3.97 -10.54
C GLN A 16 0.23 3.20 -9.54
N PHE A 17 1.19 3.86 -8.90
CA PHE A 17 2.01 3.30 -7.83
C PHE A 17 1.88 4.17 -6.57
N ALA A 18 1.87 3.53 -5.39
CA ALA A 18 1.93 4.27 -4.13
C ALA A 18 3.28 4.99 -3.96
N PHE A 19 4.35 4.36 -4.47
CA PHE A 19 5.72 4.85 -4.51
C PHE A 19 6.16 4.99 -5.98
N PRO A 20 5.92 6.15 -6.63
CA PRO A 20 6.09 6.31 -8.07
C PRO A 20 7.54 6.17 -8.55
N ALA A 21 8.52 6.68 -7.80
CA ALA A 21 9.93 6.63 -8.18
C ALA A 21 10.46 5.19 -8.14
N GLU A 22 10.05 4.41 -7.13
CA GLU A 22 10.46 3.03 -6.91
C GLU A 22 9.59 2.03 -7.70
N ARG A 23 8.48 2.49 -8.30
CA ARG A 23 7.43 1.66 -8.91
C ARG A 23 6.97 0.52 -7.98
N LYS A 24 6.90 0.78 -6.68
CA LYS A 24 6.41 -0.15 -5.65
C LYS A 24 4.92 0.08 -5.39
N GLU A 25 4.24 -0.99 -5.01
CA GLU A 25 2.81 -0.99 -4.68
C GLU A 25 1.92 -0.45 -5.82
N PRO A 26 1.69 -1.24 -6.89
CA PRO A 26 0.68 -0.91 -7.89
C PRO A 26 -0.68 -0.63 -7.23
N LEU A 27 -1.50 0.22 -7.85
CA LEU A 27 -2.80 0.65 -7.34
C LEU A 27 -3.89 0.58 -8.43
N GLU A 28 -3.73 -0.21 -9.49
CA GLU A 28 -4.65 -0.13 -10.64
C GLU A 28 -6.02 -0.78 -10.42
N ASN A 29 -6.15 -1.61 -9.38
CA ASN A 29 -7.39 -2.29 -9.04
C ASN A 29 -7.53 -2.50 -7.53
N ALA A 30 -8.74 -2.88 -7.10
CA ALA A 30 -9.08 -3.08 -5.68
C ALA A 30 -8.17 -4.11 -4.99
N SER A 31 -7.80 -5.20 -5.68
CA SER A 31 -6.93 -6.23 -5.13
C SER A 31 -5.52 -5.69 -4.86
N HIS A 32 -4.99 -4.84 -5.73
CA HIS A 32 -3.70 -4.20 -5.51
C HIS A 32 -3.73 -3.17 -4.40
N VAL A 33 -4.80 -2.37 -4.29
CA VAL A 33 -4.97 -1.43 -3.18
C VAL A 33 -4.97 -2.18 -1.83
N ARG A 34 -5.74 -3.27 -1.70
CA ARG A 34 -5.75 -4.09 -0.47
C ARG A 34 -4.37 -4.67 -0.16
N ASN A 35 -3.66 -5.15 -1.18
CA ASN A 35 -2.30 -5.66 -0.99
C ASN A 35 -1.34 -4.55 -0.53
N ALA A 36 -1.46 -3.34 -1.09
CA ALA A 36 -0.63 -2.20 -0.72
C ALA A 36 -0.84 -1.77 0.74
N ILE A 37 -2.08 -1.79 1.22
CA ILE A 37 -2.39 -1.57 2.64
C ILE A 37 -1.77 -2.67 3.51
N ALA A 38 -2.01 -3.95 3.16
CA ALA A 38 -1.62 -5.09 3.96
C ALA A 38 -0.10 -5.26 4.14
N ARG A 39 0.71 -4.74 3.20
CA ARG A 39 2.18 -4.85 3.24
C ARG A 39 2.89 -3.50 3.31
N PHE A 40 2.18 -2.45 3.68
CA PHE A 40 2.71 -1.09 3.70
C PHE A 40 3.96 -0.97 4.60
N ASP A 41 3.95 -1.65 5.75
CA ASP A 41 5.05 -1.71 6.70
C ASP A 41 6.28 -2.46 6.16
N GLN A 42 6.08 -3.38 5.21
CA GLN A 42 7.16 -4.17 4.59
C GLN A 42 7.94 -3.40 3.54
N VAL A 43 7.44 -2.26 3.05
CA VAL A 43 8.14 -1.43 2.06
C VAL A 43 9.41 -0.85 2.70
N GLN A 44 10.58 -1.15 2.13
CA GLN A 44 11.88 -0.66 2.60
C GLN A 44 12.51 0.33 1.61
N GLY A 45 13.50 1.09 2.10
CA GLY A 45 14.27 2.04 1.30
C GLY A 45 13.46 3.25 0.86
N VAL A 46 12.58 3.74 1.73
CA VAL A 46 11.76 4.95 1.54
C VAL A 46 11.73 5.74 2.85
N SER A 47 11.70 7.06 2.73
CA SER A 47 11.57 8.01 3.83
C SER A 47 10.13 8.05 4.39
N ASP A 48 9.98 8.60 5.60
CA ASP A 48 8.66 8.84 6.19
C ASP A 48 7.80 9.78 5.34
N ALA A 49 8.39 10.79 4.71
CA ALA A 49 7.68 11.70 3.80
C ALA A 49 7.13 10.97 2.56
N GLU A 50 7.90 10.01 2.02
CA GLU A 50 7.44 9.14 0.93
C GLU A 50 6.33 8.20 1.38
N ARG A 51 6.41 7.67 2.62
CA ARG A 51 5.32 6.89 3.22
C ARG A 51 4.05 7.72 3.39
N ASP A 52 4.15 8.94 3.90
CA ASP A 52 3.00 9.84 4.05
C ASP A 52 2.34 10.12 2.69
N ALA A 53 3.15 10.41 1.66
CA ALA A 53 2.65 10.62 0.31
C ALA A 53 2.03 9.34 -0.29
N ALA A 54 2.64 8.18 -0.08
CA ALA A 54 2.13 6.90 -0.52
C ALA A 54 0.80 6.54 0.12
N TRP A 55 0.65 6.79 1.43
CA TRP A 55 -0.59 6.54 2.15
C TRP A 55 -1.75 7.37 1.60
N ARG A 56 -1.51 8.65 1.28
CA ARG A 56 -2.51 9.51 0.63
C ARG A 56 -2.93 8.99 -0.76
N ARG A 57 -1.99 8.46 -1.53
CA ARG A 57 -2.29 7.83 -2.83
C ARG A 57 -3.12 6.56 -2.66
N ILE A 58 -2.78 5.72 -1.67
CA ILE A 58 -3.53 4.50 -1.34
C ILE A 58 -4.97 4.85 -0.96
N GLN A 59 -5.19 5.81 -0.05
CA GLN A 59 -6.55 6.24 0.32
C GLN A 59 -7.35 6.76 -0.88
N SER A 60 -6.68 7.52 -1.77
CA SER A 60 -7.32 8.02 -2.99
C SER A 60 -7.71 6.90 -3.96
N ALA A 61 -6.85 5.89 -4.11
CA ALA A 61 -7.13 4.70 -4.92
C ALA A 61 -8.20 3.82 -4.27
N ALA A 62 -8.19 3.69 -2.95
CA ALA A 62 -9.19 2.95 -2.19
C ALA A 62 -10.60 3.51 -2.40
N LYS A 63 -10.75 4.84 -2.29
CA LYS A 63 -12.00 5.53 -2.64
C LYS A 63 -12.45 5.24 -4.07
N ARG A 64 -11.52 5.24 -5.03
CA ARG A 64 -11.81 4.99 -6.45
C ARG A 64 -12.26 3.56 -6.72
N HIS A 65 -11.67 2.59 -6.02
CA HIS A 65 -11.90 1.16 -6.25
C HIS A 65 -12.87 0.52 -5.24
N GLY A 66 -13.52 1.31 -4.38
CA GLY A 66 -14.46 0.80 -3.37
C GLY A 66 -13.79 -0.09 -2.32
N VAL A 67 -12.55 0.22 -1.94
CA VAL A 67 -11.85 -0.44 -0.84
C VAL A 67 -12.03 0.42 0.40
N GLU A 68 -12.53 -0.18 1.47
CA GLU A 68 -12.66 0.47 2.77
C GLU A 68 -11.29 0.54 3.47
N VAL A 69 -10.99 1.70 4.05
CA VAL A 69 -9.79 1.97 4.85
C VAL A 69 -10.25 2.73 6.07
N HIS A 70 -9.94 2.21 7.25
CA HIS A 70 -10.35 2.84 8.52
C HIS A 70 -9.24 3.69 9.12
N GLU A 71 -7.99 3.39 8.77
CA GLU A 71 -6.81 4.06 9.27
C GLU A 71 -6.60 5.40 8.57
N SER A 72 -6.47 6.46 9.37
CA SER A 72 -6.23 7.81 8.82
C SER A 72 -4.77 7.99 8.42
N SER A 73 -3.87 7.30 9.12
CA SER A 73 -2.41 7.30 8.90
C SER A 73 -1.85 5.89 8.83
N TRP A 74 -0.84 5.69 7.98
CA TRP A 74 -0.08 4.43 7.94
C TRP A 74 0.60 4.09 9.28
N ARG A 75 0.80 5.09 10.16
CA ARG A 75 1.35 4.89 11.50
C ARG A 75 0.42 4.05 12.39
N GLU A 76 -0.89 4.10 12.12
CA GLU A 76 -1.89 3.27 12.83
C GLU A 76 -1.78 1.78 12.46
N LEU A 77 -1.28 1.47 11.26
CA LEU A 77 -1.04 0.08 10.84
C LEU A 77 0.01 -0.62 11.71
N GLY A 78 1.07 0.10 12.10
CA GLY A 78 2.14 -0.42 12.94
C GLY A 78 1.68 -0.74 14.36
N ALA A 79 0.80 0.08 14.93
CA ALA A 79 0.20 -0.15 16.24
C ALA A 79 -0.68 -1.42 16.26
N GLY A 80 -1.43 -1.65 15.18
CA GLY A 80 -2.25 -2.87 15.01
C GLY A 80 -1.43 -4.14 14.80
N HIS A 81 -0.29 -4.06 14.10
CA HIS A 81 0.60 -5.20 13.87
C HIS A 81 1.35 -5.65 15.12
N ALA A 82 1.82 -4.70 15.95
CA ALA A 82 2.44 -5.02 17.24
C ALA A 82 1.47 -5.77 18.17
N ALA A 83 0.21 -5.31 18.23
CA ALA A 83 -0.83 -5.95 19.01
C ALA A 83 -1.21 -7.36 18.49
N ARG A 84 -1.25 -7.55 17.16
CA ARG A 84 -1.53 -8.86 16.54
C ARG A 84 -0.38 -9.86 16.69
N LYS A 85 0.88 -9.41 16.62
CA LYS A 85 2.06 -10.25 16.91
C LYS A 85 2.06 -10.78 18.34
N HIS A 86 1.65 -9.95 19.32
CA HIS A 86 1.53 -10.38 20.71
C HIS A 86 0.50 -11.51 20.90
N LYS A 87 -0.64 -11.47 20.20
CA LYS A 87 -1.68 -12.50 20.30
C LYS A 87 -1.36 -13.82 19.58
N ALA A 88 -0.51 -13.79 18.55
CA ALA A 88 -0.11 -15.00 17.82
C ALA A 88 1.07 -15.75 18.48
N ALA A 89 1.66 -15.18 19.54
CA ALA A 89 2.81 -15.72 20.25
C ALA A 89 2.47 -16.22 21.68
N THR A 90 1.18 -16.44 21.98
CA THR A 90 0.67 -17.00 23.25
C THR A 90 -0.25 -18.17 22.93
#